data_AF-A0AAD6TSS8-F1
#
_entry.id   AF-A0AAD6TSS8-F1
#
_cell.length_a   1.000
_cell.length_b   1.000
_cell.length_c   1.000
_cell.angle_alpha   90.00
_cell.angle_beta   90.00
_cell.angle_gamma   90.00
#
_symmetry.space_group_name_H-M   'P 1'
#
loop_
_entity.id
_entity.type
_entity.pdbx_description
1 polymer ?
#
loop_
_entity_poly.entity_id
_entity_poly.type
_entity_poly.pdbx_seq_one_letter_code
_entity_poly.pdbx_strand_id
1 'polypeptide(L)'
;MAENPTSNLLHVTRTETLLPPELEREIFEICALTRPVIIPKLMLVAWRVKNWVEPLLYRVVHISPERYPSLGVPLFTSDILARVLSERPGLLENSVRHMYTWSPEESTILIARHRANIDAVLSAYLTCLRQLAVDIVNLFKVYPARFADALFRNVTHLEIFAEAEYWEGSELASLPQLTHCAFWDETILECAAGAILAGCARLRYLVFLRASGSLNQIEQASCAELALDVRFVALDPGAFDEDWLRGALLQQNYWARAEAFVAAKRAGKVDNSLFLVPDEKPSSDLSFASETDLEK
;
A
#
# COMPACT_ATOMS: atom_id res chain seq x y z
N MET A 1 74.98 23.08 30.04
CA MET A 1 74.39 21.92 29.34
C MET A 1 73.22 21.44 30.19
N ALA A 2 72.00 21.75 29.76
CA ALA A 2 70.77 21.25 30.36
C ALA A 2 69.93 20.76 29.18
N GLU A 3 69.77 19.45 29.07
CA GLU A 3 69.00 18.80 28.02
C GLU A 3 67.51 19.03 28.27
N ASN A 4 66.85 19.66 27.31
CA ASN A 4 65.41 19.91 27.34
C ASN A 4 64.71 18.59 26.99
N PRO A 5 63.91 17.98 27.89
CA PRO A 5 63.18 16.77 27.57
C PRO A 5 62.09 17.12 26.56
N THR A 6 62.37 16.81 25.30
CA THR A 6 61.41 16.83 24.20
C THR A 6 60.22 15.96 24.57
N SER A 7 59.13 16.64 24.88
CA SER A 7 57.79 16.10 25.05
C SER A 7 57.40 15.31 23.80
N ASN A 8 57.61 14.00 23.83
CA ASN A 8 57.00 13.04 22.90
C ASN A 8 55.49 12.97 23.19
N LEU A 9 54.77 14.00 22.75
CA LEU A 9 53.32 13.93 22.60
C LEU A 9 53.03 12.92 21.50
N LEU A 10 52.82 11.67 21.89
CA LEU A 10 52.21 10.65 21.06
C LEU A 10 50.89 11.22 20.54
N HIS A 11 50.87 11.61 19.27
CA HIS A 11 49.65 11.86 18.51
C HIS A 11 48.88 10.54 18.49
N VAL A 12 48.05 10.32 19.51
CA VAL A 12 46.93 9.39 19.44
C VAL A 12 46.01 10.00 18.40
N THR A 13 46.22 9.65 17.13
CA THR A 13 45.23 9.86 16.09
C THR A 13 44.01 9.09 16.57
N ARG A 14 43.02 9.79 17.12
CA ARG A 14 41.69 9.22 17.35
C ARG A 14 41.26 8.70 16.00
N THR A 15 41.35 7.39 15.81
CA THR A 15 40.68 6.71 14.72
C THR A 15 39.21 6.91 15.04
N GLU A 16 38.62 7.96 14.46
CA GLU A 16 37.18 8.17 14.55
C GLU A 16 36.53 6.88 14.10
N THR A 17 35.83 6.24 15.03
CA THR A 17 35.10 5.00 14.78
C THR A 17 33.90 5.38 13.93
N LEU A 18 34.13 5.52 12.63
CA LEU A 18 33.09 5.77 11.63
C LEU A 18 32.49 4.43 11.23
N LEU A 19 31.16 4.36 11.26
CA LEU A 19 30.45 3.24 10.66
C LEU A 19 30.72 3.24 9.14
N PRO A 20 30.95 2.06 8.53
CA PRO A 20 30.89 1.91 7.08
C PRO A 20 29.60 2.53 6.52
N PRO A 21 29.66 3.26 5.38
CA PRO A 21 28.48 3.92 4.80
C PRO A 21 27.30 2.97 4.52
N GLU A 22 27.57 1.71 4.22
CA GLU A 22 26.56 0.69 3.96
C GLU A 22 25.78 0.35 5.25
N LEU A 23 26.47 0.23 6.37
CA LEU A 23 25.84 -0.02 7.68
C LEU A 23 25.08 1.22 8.16
N GLU A 24 25.63 2.42 7.94
CA GLU A 24 24.91 3.66 8.24
C GLU A 24 23.60 3.74 7.45
N ARG A 25 23.65 3.45 6.14
CA ARG A 25 22.48 3.40 5.27
C ARG A 25 21.45 2.39 5.75
N GLU A 26 21.88 1.16 6.04
CA GLU A 26 21.01 0.08 6.53
C GLU A 26 20.29 0.49 7.82
N ILE A 27 21.01 1.12 8.77
CA ILE A 27 20.41 1.63 10.01
C ILE A 27 19.31 2.67 9.69
N PHE A 28 19.58 3.65 8.83
CA PHE A 28 18.60 4.67 8.47
C PHE A 28 17.39 4.10 7.72
N GLU A 29 17.59 3.16 6.81
CA GLU A 29 16.50 2.50 6.08
C GLU A 29 15.65 1.63 7.02
N ILE A 30 16.25 0.87 7.95
CA ILE A 30 15.52 0.11 8.97
C ILE A 30 14.70 1.03 9.87
N CYS A 31 15.30 2.12 10.36
CA CYS A 31 14.60 3.13 11.16
C CYS A 31 13.42 3.75 10.40
N ALA A 32 13.63 4.10 9.14
CA ALA A 32 12.59 4.65 8.25
C ALA A 32 11.44 3.65 8.03
N LEU A 33 11.74 2.38 7.76
CA LEU A 33 10.74 1.34 7.52
C LEU A 33 9.96 0.96 8.79
N THR A 34 10.65 0.95 9.93
CA THR A 34 10.02 0.60 11.21
C THR A 34 9.16 1.75 11.76
N ARG A 35 9.55 3.00 11.49
CA ARG A 35 8.84 4.20 11.95
C ARG A 35 8.75 5.26 10.84
N PRO A 36 7.84 5.11 9.86
CA PRO A 36 7.73 6.05 8.73
C PRO A 36 7.56 7.52 9.15
N VAL A 37 6.88 7.75 10.28
CA VAL A 37 6.67 9.09 10.86
C VAL A 37 7.96 9.86 11.16
N ILE A 38 9.10 9.17 11.37
CA ILE A 38 10.38 9.85 11.64
C ILE A 38 11.18 10.14 10.38
N ILE A 39 10.77 9.65 9.19
CA ILE A 39 11.53 9.86 7.94
C ILE A 39 11.85 11.34 7.69
N PRO A 40 10.92 12.30 7.85
CA PRO A 40 11.26 13.71 7.69
C PRO A 40 12.36 14.20 8.63
N LYS A 41 12.44 13.67 9.87
CA LYS A 41 13.51 13.98 10.82
C LYS A 41 14.83 13.35 10.39
N LEU A 42 14.81 12.11 9.90
CA LEU A 42 16.00 11.42 9.37
C LEU A 42 16.60 12.17 8.17
N MET A 43 15.77 12.74 7.29
CA MET A 43 16.21 13.53 6.14
C MET A 43 17.01 14.80 6.55
N LEU A 44 16.90 15.27 7.79
CA LEU A 44 17.63 16.44 8.30
C LEU A 44 19.02 16.10 8.84
N VAL A 45 19.36 14.80 9.02
CA VAL A 45 20.63 14.38 9.62
C VAL A 45 21.82 14.71 8.71
N ALA A 46 21.74 14.33 7.44
CA ALA A 46 22.76 14.61 6.43
C ALA A 46 22.18 14.47 5.01
N TRP A 47 22.83 15.09 4.03
CA TRP A 47 22.39 15.01 2.63
C TRP A 47 22.35 13.57 2.09
N ARG A 48 23.34 12.72 2.44
CA ARG A 48 23.35 11.31 2.04
C ARG A 48 22.17 10.53 2.64
N VAL A 49 21.85 10.81 3.90
CA VAL A 49 20.72 10.18 4.60
C VAL A 49 19.41 10.56 3.92
N LYS A 50 19.23 11.84 3.57
CA LYS A 50 18.08 12.28 2.76
C LYS A 50 17.93 11.45 1.49
N ASN A 51 19.01 11.26 0.71
CA ASN A 51 18.93 10.48 -0.53
C ASN A 51 18.58 9.01 -0.30
N TRP A 52 18.95 8.42 0.85
CA TRP A 52 18.62 7.04 1.18
C TRP A 52 17.15 6.88 1.62
N VAL A 53 16.64 7.79 2.45
CA VAL A 53 15.31 7.63 3.06
C VAL A 53 14.18 8.34 2.32
N GLU A 54 14.47 9.34 1.48
CA GLU A 54 13.46 10.06 0.71
C GLU A 54 12.63 9.13 -0.21
N PRO A 55 13.22 8.15 -0.93
CA PRO A 55 12.43 7.18 -1.68
C PRO A 55 11.48 6.34 -0.80
N LEU A 56 11.82 6.12 0.47
CA LEU A 56 10.96 5.41 1.42
C LEU A 56 9.76 6.27 1.86
N LEU A 57 9.94 7.59 1.96
CA LEU A 57 8.85 8.53 2.24
C LEU A 57 7.78 8.49 1.15
N TYR A 58 8.21 8.47 -0.11
CA TYR A 58 7.33 8.47 -1.28
C TYR A 58 6.95 7.07 -1.76
N ARG A 59 7.27 6.03 -0.99
CA ARG A 59 6.94 4.65 -1.33
C ARG A 59 5.44 4.40 -1.36
N VAL A 60 4.72 5.09 -0.47
CA VAL A 60 3.27 5.06 -0.35
C VAL A 60 2.74 6.44 -0.71
N VAL A 61 1.82 6.51 -1.66
CA VAL A 61 1.13 7.75 -2.03
C VAL A 61 -0.33 7.60 -1.66
N HIS A 62 -0.76 8.42 -0.70
CA HIS A 62 -2.16 8.53 -0.32
C HIS A 62 -2.71 9.85 -0.86
N ILE A 63 -3.68 9.75 -1.77
CA ILE A 63 -4.39 10.89 -2.35
C ILE A 63 -5.77 10.98 -1.69
N SER A 64 -5.97 12.03 -0.90
CA SER A 64 -7.27 12.30 -0.27
C SER A 64 -7.47 13.81 -0.03
N PRO A 65 -8.71 14.32 -0.20
CA PRO A 65 -9.09 15.69 0.18
C PRO A 65 -8.90 15.95 1.68
N GLU A 66 -9.18 14.93 2.48
CA GLU A 66 -9.34 15.05 3.91
C GLU A 66 -8.01 14.85 4.61
N ARG A 67 -7.72 15.75 5.56
CA ARG A 67 -6.55 15.63 6.42
C ARG A 67 -6.78 14.54 7.47
N TYR A 68 -6.74 13.29 7.05
CA TYR A 68 -6.65 12.18 7.99
C TYR A 68 -5.30 12.23 8.70
N PRO A 69 -5.25 11.93 10.01
CA PRO A 69 -3.98 11.78 10.71
C PRO A 69 -3.18 10.67 10.03
N SER A 70 -2.18 11.06 9.25
CA SER A 70 -1.36 10.14 8.48
C SER A 70 -0.47 9.34 9.42
N LEU A 71 -0.39 8.00 9.27
CA LEU A 71 0.57 7.13 9.96
C LEU A 71 2.03 7.35 9.44
N GLY A 72 2.44 8.61 9.31
CA GLY A 72 3.76 8.99 8.80
C GLY A 72 3.94 8.88 7.28
N VAL A 73 2.84 8.77 6.52
CA VAL A 73 2.88 8.76 5.06
C VAL A 73 2.45 10.13 4.50
N PRO A 74 3.13 10.66 3.47
CA PRO A 74 2.71 11.91 2.86
C PRO A 74 1.29 11.83 2.33
N LEU A 75 0.43 12.71 2.85
CA LEU A 75 -0.89 12.96 2.29
C LEU A 75 -0.75 13.96 1.15
N PHE A 76 -1.25 13.58 -0.02
CA PHE A 76 -1.29 14.43 -1.18
C PHE A 76 -2.72 14.90 -1.43
N THR A 77 -2.92 16.21 -1.41
CA THR A 77 -4.02 16.78 -2.18
C THR A 77 -3.66 16.72 -3.66
N SER A 78 -4.67 16.83 -4.51
CA SER A 78 -4.47 16.83 -5.96
C SER A 78 -3.45 17.89 -6.41
N ASP A 79 -3.55 19.12 -5.88
CA ASP A 79 -2.63 20.21 -6.25
C ASP A 79 -1.18 19.95 -5.79
N ILE A 80 -0.99 19.36 -4.61
CA ILE A 80 0.36 19.02 -4.10
C ILE A 80 0.97 17.94 -4.97
N LEU A 81 0.19 16.92 -5.35
CA LEU A 81 0.66 15.86 -6.23
C LEU A 81 1.07 16.44 -7.59
N ALA A 82 0.19 17.20 -8.24
CA ALA A 82 0.49 17.84 -9.52
C ALA A 82 1.76 18.69 -9.46
N ARG A 83 1.96 19.43 -8.36
CA ARG A 83 3.17 20.21 -8.14
C ARG A 83 4.42 19.35 -8.01
N VAL A 84 4.40 18.31 -7.15
CA VAL A 84 5.53 17.38 -6.99
C VAL A 84 5.87 16.69 -8.30
N LEU A 85 4.86 16.29 -9.06
CA LEU A 85 5.00 15.71 -10.39
C LEU A 85 5.69 16.66 -11.38
N SER A 86 5.33 17.94 -11.36
CA SER A 86 5.93 18.96 -12.23
C SER A 86 7.36 19.33 -11.83
N GLU A 87 7.64 19.41 -10.52
CA GLU A 87 8.94 19.85 -10.02
C GLU A 87 9.96 18.71 -9.96
N ARG A 88 9.50 17.45 -9.79
CA ARG A 88 10.36 16.28 -9.57
C ARG A 88 9.82 15.02 -10.26
N PRO A 89 9.80 14.97 -11.60
CA PRO A 89 9.19 13.85 -12.33
C PRO A 89 9.83 12.48 -12.02
N GLY A 90 11.13 12.42 -11.77
CA GLY A 90 11.81 11.16 -11.43
C GLY A 90 11.56 10.65 -10.01
N LEU A 91 10.98 11.47 -9.12
CA LEU A 91 10.82 11.14 -7.70
C LEU A 91 9.84 10.00 -7.52
N LEU A 92 8.65 10.12 -8.11
CA LEU A 92 7.62 9.11 -7.94
C LEU A 92 7.87 7.89 -8.85
N GLU A 93 8.55 8.05 -10.00
CA GLU A 93 8.78 6.99 -10.99
C GLU A 93 9.48 5.78 -10.35
N ASN A 94 10.47 6.07 -9.51
CA ASN A 94 11.31 5.06 -8.90
C ASN A 94 10.88 4.73 -7.47
N SER A 95 10.06 5.56 -6.84
CA SER A 95 9.76 5.43 -5.41
C SER A 95 8.40 4.81 -5.13
N VAL A 96 7.36 5.19 -5.88
CA VAL A 96 5.99 4.76 -5.58
C VAL A 96 5.84 3.26 -5.82
N ARG A 97 5.31 2.56 -4.83
CA ARG A 97 4.99 1.12 -4.89
C ARG A 97 3.53 0.84 -4.52
N HIS A 98 2.97 1.69 -3.67
CA HIS A 98 1.62 1.59 -3.17
C HIS A 98 0.90 2.91 -3.42
N MET A 99 -0.28 2.86 -4.03
CA MET A 99 -1.10 4.03 -4.31
C MET A 99 -2.51 3.78 -3.77
N TYR A 100 -3.00 4.75 -3.01
CA TYR A 100 -4.35 4.75 -2.46
C TYR A 100 -5.07 6.05 -2.79
N THR A 101 -6.27 5.94 -3.37
CA THR A 101 -7.10 7.09 -3.71
C THR A 101 -8.51 6.88 -3.19
N TRP A 102 -8.94 7.71 -2.23
CA TRP A 102 -10.23 7.53 -1.54
C TRP A 102 -11.36 8.46 -2.04
N SER A 103 -11.08 9.42 -2.94
CA SER A 103 -12.11 10.39 -3.37
C SER A 103 -12.49 10.30 -4.86
N PRO A 104 -13.77 10.01 -5.17
CA PRO A 104 -14.35 10.09 -6.51
C PRO A 104 -14.12 11.42 -7.22
N GLU A 105 -14.36 12.54 -6.53
CA GLU A 105 -14.47 13.85 -7.17
C GLU A 105 -13.09 14.50 -7.38
N GLU A 106 -12.20 14.43 -6.40
CA GLU A 106 -10.91 15.12 -6.49
C GLU A 106 -9.88 14.40 -7.37
N SER A 107 -9.89 13.05 -7.37
CA SER A 107 -9.05 12.25 -8.28
C SER A 107 -9.44 12.51 -9.73
N THR A 108 -10.75 12.65 -9.97
CA THR A 108 -11.33 13.03 -11.25
C THR A 108 -10.91 14.43 -11.68
N ILE A 109 -10.95 15.40 -10.76
CA ILE A 109 -10.54 16.78 -11.04
C ILE A 109 -9.03 16.86 -11.35
N LEU A 110 -8.19 16.10 -10.64
CA LEU A 110 -6.75 16.02 -10.92
C LEU A 110 -6.49 15.55 -12.36
N ILE A 111 -7.05 14.39 -12.72
CA ILE A 111 -6.86 13.76 -14.04
C ILE A 111 -7.40 14.67 -15.15
N ALA A 112 -8.57 15.29 -14.94
CA ALA A 112 -9.17 16.19 -15.91
C ALA A 112 -8.36 17.50 -16.10
N ARG A 113 -7.87 18.13 -15.01
CA ARG A 113 -7.14 19.40 -15.08
C ARG A 113 -5.74 19.27 -15.66
N HIS A 114 -5.10 18.12 -15.49
CA HIS A 114 -3.70 17.93 -15.87
C HIS A 114 -3.49 16.86 -16.94
N ARG A 115 -4.54 16.45 -17.67
CA ARG A 115 -4.55 15.36 -18.67
C ARG A 115 -3.27 15.21 -19.49
N ALA A 116 -2.79 16.28 -20.12
CA ALA A 116 -1.58 16.23 -20.97
C ALA A 116 -0.29 15.95 -20.20
N ASN A 117 -0.17 16.41 -18.96
CA ASN A 117 0.96 16.07 -18.09
C ASN A 117 0.76 14.69 -17.47
N ILE A 118 -0.48 14.33 -17.12
CA ILE A 118 -0.86 13.09 -16.44
C ILE A 118 -0.59 11.84 -17.29
N ASP A 119 -0.75 11.89 -18.61
CA ASP A 119 -0.37 10.75 -19.46
C ASP A 119 1.13 10.42 -19.37
N ALA A 120 2.00 11.44 -19.53
CA ALA A 120 3.46 11.27 -19.42
C ALA A 120 3.91 10.91 -18.00
N VAL A 121 3.21 11.49 -17.03
CA VAL A 121 3.34 11.24 -15.60
C VAL A 121 2.97 9.78 -15.30
N LEU A 122 1.71 9.39 -15.42
CA LEU A 122 1.19 8.08 -15.04
C LEU A 122 1.89 6.95 -15.82
N SER A 123 2.21 7.16 -17.10
CA SER A 123 2.98 6.16 -17.87
C SER A 123 4.39 5.92 -17.30
N ALA A 124 5.05 6.93 -16.73
CA ALA A 124 6.32 6.75 -16.02
C ALA A 124 6.10 6.15 -14.61
N TYR A 125 5.15 6.69 -13.83
CA TYR A 125 4.93 6.31 -12.42
C TYR A 125 4.48 4.89 -12.21
N LEU A 126 3.61 4.39 -13.09
CA LEU A 126 2.88 3.18 -12.82
C LEU A 126 3.67 1.92 -13.25
N THR A 127 4.81 2.10 -13.92
CA THR A 127 5.71 0.98 -14.22
C THR A 127 6.27 0.30 -12.97
N CYS A 128 6.35 0.98 -11.83
CA CYS A 128 6.79 0.38 -10.57
C CYS A 128 5.65 0.09 -9.59
N LEU A 129 4.42 0.46 -9.94
CA LEU A 129 3.25 0.26 -9.09
C LEU A 129 2.98 -1.24 -8.92
N ARG A 130 2.82 -1.67 -7.65
CA ARG A 130 2.54 -3.06 -7.29
C ARG A 130 1.21 -3.23 -6.58
N GLN A 131 0.82 -2.24 -5.78
CA GLN A 131 -0.44 -2.25 -5.05
C GLN A 131 -1.24 -1.00 -5.41
N LEU A 132 -2.47 -1.22 -5.87
CA LEU A 132 -3.38 -0.19 -6.30
C LEU A 132 -4.71 -0.33 -5.57
N ALA A 133 -5.06 0.68 -4.79
CA ALA A 133 -6.34 0.80 -4.14
C ALA A 133 -7.11 1.98 -4.73
N VAL A 134 -8.20 1.68 -5.45
CA VAL A 134 -8.85 2.67 -6.33
C VAL A 134 -10.37 2.45 -6.48
N ASP A 135 -11.06 3.56 -6.74
CA ASP A 135 -12.40 3.55 -7.30
C ASP A 135 -12.30 3.40 -8.84
N ILE A 136 -12.55 2.20 -9.34
CA ILE A 136 -12.39 1.87 -10.77
C ILE A 136 -13.34 2.67 -11.68
N VAL A 137 -14.55 2.98 -11.21
CA VAL A 137 -15.55 3.69 -11.99
C VAL A 137 -15.06 5.11 -12.24
N ASN A 138 -14.57 5.76 -11.20
CA ASN A 138 -14.03 7.11 -11.33
C ASN A 138 -12.66 7.13 -12.02
N LEU A 139 -11.82 6.11 -11.83
CA LEU A 139 -10.57 5.97 -12.58
C LEU A 139 -10.83 5.97 -14.10
N PHE A 140 -11.75 5.13 -14.58
CA PHE A 140 -11.98 4.95 -16.02
C PHE A 140 -12.93 5.97 -16.64
N LYS A 141 -13.80 6.62 -15.86
CA LYS A 141 -14.60 7.76 -16.35
C LYS A 141 -13.73 8.90 -16.86
N VAL A 142 -12.57 9.09 -16.25
CA VAL A 142 -11.73 10.27 -16.43
C VAL A 142 -10.51 9.96 -17.25
N TYR A 143 -9.98 8.76 -17.06
CA TYR A 143 -8.84 8.26 -17.79
C TYR A 143 -9.31 7.12 -18.72
N PRO A 144 -9.23 7.27 -20.06
CA PRO A 144 -9.67 6.23 -20.99
C PRO A 144 -8.73 5.00 -21.00
N ALA A 145 -7.94 4.80 -19.95
CA ALA A 145 -7.12 3.62 -19.81
C ALA A 145 -7.95 2.38 -19.56
N ARG A 146 -7.29 1.25 -19.77
CA ARG A 146 -7.80 -0.08 -19.48
C ARG A 146 -6.78 -0.81 -18.64
N PHE A 147 -7.24 -1.81 -17.89
CA PHE A 147 -6.32 -2.70 -17.17
C PHE A 147 -5.27 -3.38 -18.07
N ALA A 148 -5.53 -3.47 -19.38
CA ALA A 148 -4.60 -3.99 -20.37
C ALA A 148 -3.40 -3.06 -20.66
N ASP A 149 -3.46 -1.79 -20.24
CA ASP A 149 -2.41 -0.83 -20.49
C ASP A 149 -1.13 -1.17 -19.72
N ALA A 150 0.02 -0.83 -20.30
CA ALA A 150 1.35 -1.10 -19.72
C ALA A 150 1.52 -0.52 -18.30
N LEU A 151 0.69 0.46 -17.96
CA LEU A 151 0.67 1.15 -16.68
C LEU A 151 0.24 0.21 -15.53
N PHE A 152 -0.60 -0.80 -15.76
CA PHE A 152 -1.03 -1.75 -14.72
C PHE A 152 -0.26 -3.09 -14.77
N ARG A 153 0.72 -3.24 -15.67
CA ARG A 153 1.37 -4.54 -15.95
C ARG A 153 2.04 -5.18 -14.73
N ASN A 154 2.42 -4.38 -13.74
CA ASN A 154 3.16 -4.81 -12.55
C ASN A 154 2.28 -4.83 -11.28
N VAL A 155 0.99 -4.51 -11.40
CA VAL A 155 0.04 -4.58 -10.29
C VAL A 155 -0.14 -6.04 -9.88
N THR A 156 0.19 -6.33 -8.63
CA THR A 156 0.04 -7.65 -8.00
C THR A 156 -1.09 -7.67 -6.99
N HIS A 157 -1.43 -6.52 -6.41
CA HIS A 157 -2.51 -6.30 -5.45
C HIS A 157 -3.42 -5.19 -5.96
N LEU A 158 -4.72 -5.48 -6.05
CA LEU A 158 -5.74 -4.54 -6.48
C LEU A 158 -6.87 -4.51 -5.45
N GLU A 159 -7.18 -3.32 -4.94
CA GLU A 159 -8.35 -3.07 -4.09
C GLU A 159 -9.34 -2.16 -4.81
N ILE A 160 -10.62 -2.55 -4.83
CA ILE A 160 -11.69 -1.87 -5.56
C ILE A 160 -12.76 -1.37 -4.60
N PHE A 161 -13.07 -0.07 -4.65
CA PHE A 161 -14.04 0.58 -3.76
C PHE A 161 -15.35 1.01 -4.43
N ALA A 162 -15.49 0.80 -5.74
CA ALA A 162 -16.58 1.39 -6.50
C ALA A 162 -17.85 0.53 -6.50
N GLU A 163 -19.01 1.18 -6.41
CA GLU A 163 -20.31 0.63 -6.82
C GLU A 163 -20.27 0.41 -8.33
N ALA A 164 -20.25 -0.86 -8.75
CA ALA A 164 -19.95 -1.21 -10.12
C ALA A 164 -21.15 -1.88 -10.80
N GLU A 165 -22.28 -1.16 -10.85
CA GLU A 165 -23.59 -1.63 -11.34
C GLU A 165 -23.57 -2.26 -12.76
N TYR A 166 -22.48 -2.09 -13.52
CA TYR A 166 -22.31 -2.63 -14.88
C TYR A 166 -20.91 -3.20 -15.16
N TRP A 167 -20.10 -3.46 -14.13
CA TRP A 167 -18.74 -3.95 -14.32
C TRP A 167 -18.68 -5.48 -14.15
N GLU A 168 -18.31 -6.18 -15.21
CA GLU A 168 -18.25 -7.64 -15.24
C GLU A 168 -16.94 -8.23 -14.70
N GLY A 169 -15.95 -7.39 -14.36
CA GLY A 169 -14.65 -7.83 -13.84
C GLY A 169 -13.73 -8.55 -14.84
N SER A 170 -14.22 -8.91 -16.03
CA SER A 170 -13.47 -9.67 -17.04
C SER A 170 -12.19 -8.98 -17.51
N GLU A 171 -12.15 -7.65 -17.45
CA GLU A 171 -10.99 -6.83 -17.77
C GLU A 171 -9.80 -7.10 -16.84
N LEU A 172 -10.02 -7.56 -15.60
CA LEU A 172 -8.94 -7.91 -14.68
C LEU A 172 -8.08 -9.06 -15.20
N ALA A 173 -8.61 -9.92 -16.06
CA ALA A 173 -7.84 -10.99 -16.70
C ALA A 173 -6.68 -10.45 -17.55
N SER A 174 -6.73 -9.17 -17.94
CA SER A 174 -5.64 -8.50 -18.66
C SER A 174 -4.44 -8.11 -17.77
N LEU A 175 -4.56 -8.21 -16.43
CA LEU A 175 -3.48 -7.91 -15.49
C LEU A 175 -2.56 -9.13 -15.31
N PRO A 176 -1.38 -9.16 -15.96
CA PRO A 176 -0.59 -10.39 -16.09
C PRO A 176 0.15 -10.78 -14.79
N GLN A 177 0.14 -9.92 -13.77
CA GLN A 177 0.81 -10.16 -12.49
C GLN A 177 -0.18 -10.14 -11.31
N LEU A 178 -1.49 -10.00 -11.55
CA LEU A 178 -2.47 -9.92 -10.48
C LEU A 178 -2.51 -11.22 -9.68
N THR A 179 -2.27 -11.11 -8.37
CA THR A 179 -2.23 -12.24 -7.43
C THR A 179 -3.22 -12.06 -6.28
N HIS A 180 -3.53 -10.81 -5.93
CA HIS A 180 -4.39 -10.43 -4.83
C HIS A 180 -5.42 -9.44 -5.36
N CYS A 181 -6.71 -9.72 -5.19
CA CYS A 181 -7.79 -8.81 -5.56
C CYS A 181 -8.77 -8.71 -4.39
N ALA A 182 -9.11 -7.49 -4.00
CA ALA A 182 -10.08 -7.22 -2.93
C ALA A 182 -11.14 -6.23 -3.41
N PHE A 183 -12.36 -6.37 -2.89
CA PHE A 183 -13.46 -5.46 -3.18
C PHE A 183 -14.44 -5.38 -2.02
N TRP A 184 -15.14 -4.26 -1.92
CA TRP A 184 -16.13 -3.98 -0.86
C TRP A 184 -17.58 -4.16 -1.31
N ASP A 185 -17.81 -4.05 -2.62
CA ASP A 185 -19.13 -3.89 -3.18
C ASP A 185 -19.83 -5.25 -3.36
N GLU A 186 -21.06 -5.36 -2.85
CA GLU A 186 -21.89 -6.56 -2.98
C GLU A 186 -22.24 -6.83 -4.45
N THR A 187 -22.37 -5.80 -5.29
CA THR A 187 -22.64 -5.98 -6.73
C THR A 187 -21.45 -6.63 -7.43
N ILE A 188 -20.22 -6.26 -7.08
CA ILE A 188 -19.00 -6.94 -7.58
C ILE A 188 -18.99 -8.41 -7.14
N LEU A 189 -19.41 -8.70 -5.90
CA LEU A 189 -19.52 -10.06 -5.40
C LEU A 189 -20.44 -10.91 -6.28
N GLU A 190 -21.61 -10.38 -6.62
CA GLU A 190 -22.64 -11.08 -7.40
C GLU A 190 -22.29 -11.19 -8.89
N CYS A 191 -21.80 -10.11 -9.50
CA CYS A 191 -21.68 -10.02 -10.95
C CYS A 191 -20.29 -10.35 -11.49
N ALA A 192 -19.23 -10.11 -10.71
CA ALA A 192 -17.86 -10.12 -11.23
C ALA A 192 -16.95 -11.15 -10.56
N ALA A 193 -17.18 -11.52 -9.30
CA ALA A 193 -16.27 -12.40 -8.55
C ALA A 193 -15.97 -13.73 -9.26
N GLY A 194 -17.00 -14.39 -9.81
CA GLY A 194 -16.84 -15.63 -10.59
C GLY A 194 -15.99 -15.44 -11.85
N ALA A 195 -16.23 -14.37 -12.60
CA ALA A 195 -15.45 -14.03 -13.79
C ALA A 195 -13.99 -13.70 -13.44
N ILE A 196 -13.74 -13.02 -12.32
CA ILE A 196 -12.40 -12.71 -11.82
C ILE A 196 -11.64 -14.00 -11.47
N LEU A 197 -12.28 -14.91 -10.72
CA LEU A 197 -11.71 -16.22 -10.37
C LEU A 197 -11.37 -17.05 -11.62
N ALA A 198 -12.26 -17.04 -12.63
CA ALA A 198 -12.08 -17.81 -13.85
C ALA A 198 -11.03 -17.19 -14.81
N GLY A 199 -11.01 -15.87 -14.94
CA GLY A 199 -10.18 -15.16 -15.93
C GLY A 199 -8.76 -14.85 -15.46
N CYS A 200 -8.55 -14.63 -14.15
CA CYS A 200 -7.25 -14.22 -13.63
C CYS A 200 -6.36 -15.43 -13.31
N ALA A 201 -5.60 -15.90 -14.31
CA ALA A 201 -4.79 -17.13 -14.23
C ALA A 201 -3.78 -17.19 -13.06
N ARG A 202 -3.33 -16.03 -12.55
CA ARG A 202 -2.36 -15.94 -11.45
C ARG A 202 -2.95 -15.54 -10.11
N LEU A 203 -4.27 -15.33 -10.07
CA LEU A 203 -4.96 -14.93 -8.85
C LEU A 203 -4.83 -16.04 -7.81
N ARG A 204 -4.32 -15.66 -6.64
CA ARG A 204 -4.11 -16.54 -5.49
C ARG A 204 -5.13 -16.31 -4.38
N TYR A 205 -5.63 -15.07 -4.30
CA TYR A 205 -6.54 -14.62 -3.26
C TYR A 205 -7.56 -13.65 -3.86
N LEU A 206 -8.84 -13.94 -3.63
CA LEU A 206 -9.95 -13.03 -3.89
C LEU A 206 -10.62 -12.75 -2.55
N VAL A 207 -10.58 -11.48 -2.13
CA VAL A 207 -11.02 -11.06 -0.78
C VAL A 207 -12.25 -10.18 -0.90
N PHE A 208 -13.36 -10.60 -0.32
CA PHE A 208 -14.50 -9.74 -0.08
C PHE A 208 -14.33 -9.02 1.27
N LEU A 209 -14.18 -7.70 1.22
CA LEU A 209 -14.02 -6.85 2.39
C LEU A 209 -15.42 -6.42 2.84
N ARG A 210 -15.84 -6.93 4.00
CA ARG A 210 -17.16 -6.62 4.57
C ARG A 210 -17.06 -5.47 5.57
N ALA A 211 -18.10 -4.65 5.64
CA ALA A 211 -18.30 -3.79 6.79
C ALA A 211 -18.62 -4.65 8.04
N SER A 212 -18.26 -4.15 9.23
CA SER A 212 -18.51 -4.84 10.49
C SER A 212 -20.01 -5.19 10.66
N GLY A 213 -20.33 -6.47 10.80
CA GLY A 213 -21.71 -6.94 10.91
C GLY A 213 -21.90 -8.44 10.63
N SER A 214 -23.12 -8.94 10.84
CA SER A 214 -23.51 -10.28 10.40
C SER A 214 -23.72 -10.29 8.89
N LEU A 215 -23.21 -11.33 8.20
CA LEU A 215 -23.54 -11.53 6.79
C LEU A 215 -25.05 -11.57 6.61
N ASN A 216 -25.59 -10.73 5.73
CA ASN A 216 -26.97 -10.80 5.33
C ASN A 216 -27.22 -12.12 4.55
N GLN A 217 -28.48 -12.54 4.39
CA GLN A 217 -28.79 -13.82 3.74
C GLN A 217 -28.36 -13.86 2.27
N ILE A 218 -28.29 -12.71 1.60
CA ILE A 218 -27.91 -12.58 0.19
C ILE A 218 -26.40 -12.82 0.06
N GLU A 219 -25.59 -12.19 0.91
CA GLU A 219 -24.14 -12.41 0.96
C GLU A 219 -23.82 -13.89 1.21
N GLN A 220 -24.59 -14.58 2.08
CA GLN A 220 -24.39 -16.00 2.33
C GLN A 220 -24.67 -16.87 1.09
N ALA A 221 -25.75 -16.56 0.35
CA ALA A 221 -26.11 -17.32 -0.85
C ALA A 221 -25.07 -17.10 -1.98
N SER A 222 -24.72 -15.85 -2.25
CA SER A 222 -23.73 -15.50 -3.28
C SER A 222 -22.33 -16.03 -2.94
N CYS A 223 -21.96 -16.00 -1.65
CA CYS A 223 -20.70 -16.59 -1.20
C CYS A 223 -20.70 -18.12 -1.25
N ALA A 224 -21.84 -18.82 -1.21
CA ALA A 224 -21.84 -20.28 -1.11
C ALA A 224 -21.21 -20.96 -2.33
N GLU A 225 -21.46 -20.45 -3.53
CA GLU A 225 -20.84 -20.96 -4.76
C GLU A 225 -19.36 -20.58 -4.83
N LEU A 226 -19.04 -19.33 -4.50
CA LEU A 226 -17.66 -18.81 -4.50
C LEU A 226 -16.78 -19.47 -3.44
N ALA A 227 -17.37 -19.87 -2.30
CA ALA A 227 -16.68 -20.50 -1.18
C ALA A 227 -16.02 -21.82 -1.58
N LEU A 228 -16.56 -22.50 -2.60
CA LEU A 228 -15.97 -23.72 -3.15
C LEU A 228 -14.59 -23.47 -3.78
N ASP A 229 -14.31 -22.24 -4.23
CA ASP A 229 -12.97 -21.85 -4.66
C ASP A 229 -12.09 -21.56 -3.44
N VAL A 230 -10.99 -22.31 -3.32
CA VAL A 230 -10.05 -22.19 -2.20
C VAL A 230 -9.41 -20.80 -2.10
N ARG A 231 -9.41 -20.01 -3.18
CA ARG A 231 -8.84 -18.67 -3.25
C ARG A 231 -9.78 -17.60 -2.68
N PHE A 232 -11.08 -17.88 -2.57
CA PHE A 232 -12.07 -16.92 -2.10
C PHE A 232 -12.15 -16.91 -0.57
N VAL A 233 -12.14 -15.70 -0.01
CA VAL A 233 -12.34 -15.43 1.42
C VAL A 233 -13.11 -14.13 1.63
N ALA A 234 -13.82 -14.03 2.74
CA ALA A 234 -14.44 -12.80 3.23
C ALA A 234 -13.89 -12.46 4.61
N LEU A 235 -13.62 -11.18 4.89
CA LEU A 235 -13.15 -10.73 6.19
C LEU A 235 -13.56 -9.28 6.47
N ASP A 236 -13.65 -8.94 7.75
CA ASP A 236 -13.77 -7.55 8.20
C ASP A 236 -12.35 -6.96 8.38
N PRO A 237 -11.98 -5.91 7.61
CA PRO A 237 -10.70 -5.26 7.78
C PRO A 237 -10.64 -4.41 9.06
N GLY A 238 -11.78 -4.10 9.70
CA GLY A 238 -11.89 -3.20 10.84
C GLY A 238 -11.63 -1.76 10.41
N ALA A 239 -10.61 -1.13 11.00
CA ALA A 239 -10.14 0.19 10.57
C ALA A 239 -9.35 0.05 9.25
N PHE A 240 -10.06 -0.03 8.13
CA PHE A 240 -9.47 -0.33 6.82
C PHE A 240 -8.30 0.58 6.45
N ASP A 241 -8.43 1.90 6.61
CA ASP A 241 -7.36 2.84 6.26
C ASP A 241 -6.07 2.53 7.01
N GLU A 242 -6.19 2.25 8.31
CA GLU A 242 -5.04 1.89 9.13
C GLU A 242 -4.46 0.53 8.73
N ASP A 243 -5.31 -0.46 8.48
CA ASP A 243 -4.90 -1.82 8.13
C ASP A 243 -4.24 -1.86 6.73
N TRP A 244 -4.81 -1.16 5.74
CA TRP A 244 -4.22 -0.97 4.42
C TRP A 244 -2.86 -0.30 4.52
N LEU A 245 -2.76 0.77 5.31
CA LEU A 245 -1.53 1.53 5.48
C LEU A 245 -0.45 0.71 6.20
N ARG A 246 -0.81 -0.10 7.20
CA ARG A 246 0.09 -1.10 7.79
C ARG A 246 0.65 -2.04 6.72
N GLY A 247 -0.20 -2.54 5.83
CA GLY A 247 0.20 -3.37 4.70
C GLY A 247 1.20 -2.69 3.76
N ALA A 248 0.91 -1.45 3.36
CA ALA A 248 1.78 -0.64 2.51
C ALA A 248 3.16 -0.37 3.17
N LEU A 249 3.20 -0.40 4.50
CA LEU A 249 4.40 -0.26 5.34
C LEU A 249 5.04 -1.60 5.73
N LEU A 250 4.69 -2.71 5.04
CA LEU A 250 5.22 -4.05 5.28
C LEU A 250 4.88 -4.64 6.67
N GLN A 251 3.87 -4.11 7.33
CA GLN A 251 3.34 -4.66 8.59
C GLN A 251 2.22 -5.65 8.30
N GLN A 252 1.79 -6.39 9.33
CA GLN A 252 0.64 -7.28 9.21
C GLN A 252 -0.64 -6.48 8.96
N ASN A 253 -1.46 -6.99 8.07
CA ASN A 253 -2.71 -6.40 7.60
C ASN A 253 -3.73 -7.50 7.26
N TYR A 254 -4.86 -7.13 6.69
CA TYR A 254 -5.92 -8.05 6.29
C TYR A 254 -5.47 -8.99 5.17
N TRP A 255 -4.52 -8.58 4.32
CA TRP A 255 -3.93 -9.48 3.32
C TRP A 255 -3.26 -10.67 4.01
N ALA A 256 -2.41 -10.43 5.01
CA ALA A 256 -1.77 -11.51 5.77
C ALA A 256 -2.78 -12.46 6.42
N ARG A 257 -3.91 -11.92 6.94
CA ARG A 257 -5.02 -12.72 7.49
C ARG A 257 -5.68 -13.59 6.40
N ALA A 258 -5.99 -13.02 5.25
CA ALA A 258 -6.54 -13.73 4.10
C ALA A 258 -5.58 -14.84 3.61
N GLU A 259 -4.28 -14.54 3.51
CA GLU A 259 -3.27 -15.50 3.09
C GLU A 259 -3.17 -16.69 4.05
N ALA A 260 -3.13 -16.41 5.35
CA ALA A 260 -3.09 -17.44 6.38
C ALA A 260 -4.34 -18.34 6.33
N PHE A 261 -5.51 -17.75 6.12
CA PHE A 261 -6.77 -18.50 6.00
C PHE A 261 -6.80 -19.40 4.75
N VAL A 262 -6.43 -18.88 3.58
CA VAL A 262 -6.33 -19.67 2.34
C VAL A 262 -5.28 -20.77 2.46
N ALA A 263 -4.15 -20.50 3.10
CA ALA A 263 -3.13 -21.51 3.37
C ALA A 263 -3.69 -22.63 4.28
N ALA A 264 -4.50 -22.28 5.28
CA ALA A 264 -5.16 -23.24 6.15
C ALA A 264 -6.22 -24.09 5.40
N LYS A 265 -7.00 -23.50 4.48
CA LYS A 265 -7.91 -24.24 3.58
C LYS A 265 -7.15 -25.24 2.72
N ARG A 266 -6.08 -24.80 2.05
CA ARG A 266 -5.22 -25.66 1.19
C ARG A 266 -4.59 -26.82 1.97
N ALA A 267 -4.31 -26.62 3.26
CA ALA A 267 -3.77 -27.64 4.15
C ALA A 267 -4.84 -28.57 4.76
N GLY A 268 -6.13 -28.37 4.46
CA GLY A 268 -7.24 -29.14 5.04
C GLY A 268 -7.49 -28.86 6.53
N LYS A 269 -6.95 -27.75 7.07
CA LYS A 269 -7.15 -27.33 8.47
C LYS A 269 -8.44 -26.53 8.67
N VAL A 270 -8.92 -25.92 7.58
CA VAL A 270 -10.19 -25.21 7.51
C VAL A 270 -11.01 -25.87 6.41
N ASP A 271 -12.29 -26.12 6.66
CA ASP A 271 -13.19 -26.70 5.66
C ASP A 271 -13.26 -25.80 4.42
N ASN A 272 -13.23 -26.38 3.22
CA ASN A 272 -13.22 -25.59 1.99
C ASN A 272 -14.49 -24.74 1.82
N SER A 273 -15.63 -25.16 2.37
CA SER A 273 -16.88 -24.38 2.35
C SER A 273 -16.86 -23.16 3.28
N LEU A 274 -15.89 -23.07 4.20
CA LEU A 274 -15.70 -21.87 5.00
C LEU A 274 -14.93 -20.83 4.19
N PHE A 275 -15.50 -19.63 4.17
CA PHE A 275 -14.91 -18.47 3.49
C PHE A 275 -14.72 -17.29 4.45
N LEU A 276 -15.44 -17.26 5.58
CA LEU A 276 -15.35 -16.18 6.55
C LEU A 276 -14.13 -16.35 7.46
N VAL A 277 -13.22 -15.38 7.41
CA VAL A 277 -12.12 -15.28 8.37
C VAL A 277 -12.69 -14.85 9.72
N PRO A 278 -12.46 -15.61 10.81
CA PRO A 278 -12.92 -15.21 12.13
C PRO A 278 -12.35 -13.85 12.52
N ASP A 279 -13.18 -12.99 13.11
CA ASP A 279 -12.71 -11.72 13.64
C ASP A 279 -11.71 -12.01 14.77
N GLU A 280 -10.43 -11.71 14.53
CA GLU A 280 -9.46 -11.67 15.60
C GLU A 280 -9.87 -10.51 16.51
N LYS A 281 -10.31 -10.84 17.74
CA LYS A 281 -10.48 -9.78 18.74
C LYS A 281 -9.15 -9.04 18.79
N PRO A 282 -9.13 -7.73 18.53
CA PRO A 282 -7.88 -6.97 18.58
C PRO A 282 -7.28 -7.25 19.95
N SER A 283 -6.07 -7.83 19.97
CA SER A 283 -5.37 -8.04 21.22
C SER A 283 -5.30 -6.67 21.88
N SER A 284 -5.95 -6.51 23.03
CA SER A 284 -6.07 -5.24 23.75
C SER A 284 -4.73 -4.59 24.13
N ASP A 285 -3.62 -5.25 23.83
CA ASP A 285 -2.27 -4.93 24.27
C ASP A 285 -1.51 -4.01 23.30
N LEU A 286 -2.09 -3.67 22.14
CA LEU A 286 -1.55 -2.66 21.22
C LEU A 286 -2.32 -1.34 21.32
N SER A 287 -2.44 -0.80 22.53
CA SER A 287 -2.66 0.65 22.64
C SER A 287 -1.40 1.33 22.13
N PHE A 288 -1.47 1.94 20.96
CA PHE A 288 -0.48 2.94 20.58
C PHE A 288 -0.53 4.01 21.68
N ALA A 289 0.54 4.10 22.47
CA ALA A 289 0.70 5.18 23.43
C ALA A 289 0.42 6.48 22.66
N SER A 290 -0.62 7.21 23.06
CA SER A 290 -0.98 8.43 22.38
C SER A 290 0.23 9.35 22.43
N GLU A 291 0.52 10.02 21.31
CA GLU A 291 1.71 10.89 21.12
C GLU A 291 1.88 11.93 22.24
N THR A 292 0.84 12.19 23.04
CA THR A 292 0.85 12.98 24.26
C THR A 292 1.80 12.49 25.37
N ASP A 293 2.21 11.21 25.35
CA ASP A 293 3.08 10.65 26.40
C ASP A 293 4.59 10.81 26.10
N LEU A 294 4.96 11.32 24.92
CA LEU A 294 6.36 11.53 24.51
C LEU A 294 6.80 13.00 24.51
N GLU A 295 5.92 13.94 24.90
CA GLU A 295 6.24 15.37 25.07
C GLU A 295 6.44 15.79 26.54
N LYS A 296 6.70 14.85 27.45
CA LYS A 296 7.16 15.11 28.83
C LYS A 296 8.55 14.53 29.06
#